data_AF-A0A1W1IJT0-F1
#
_entry.id   AF-A0A1W1IJT0-F1
#
_cell.length_a   1.000
_cell.length_b   1.000
_cell.length_c   1.000
_cell.angle_alpha   90.00
_cell.angle_beta   90.00
_cell.angle_gamma   90.00
#
_symmetry.space_group_name_H-M   'P 1'
#
loop_
_entity.id
_entity.type
_entity.pdbx_description
1 polymer ?
#
loop_
_entity_poly.entity_id
_entity_poly.type
_entity_poly.pdbx_seq_one_letter_code
_entity_poly.pdbx_strand_id
1 'polypeptide(L)'
;MNNRDSLLRVNKGNSLDRGKNIRPNETFTQDDLKKESKKEKITKTEFVTYYANIRINNHIRNQLQSLSLMGLAKSQKGALELLINEYVNGMPEELRREYELNYKTLEDRDVKLKANK
;
A
#
# COMPACT_ATOMS: atom_id res chain seq x y z
N MET A 1 -11.98 -73.68 -49.33
CA MET A 1 -13.06 -72.68 -49.46
C MET A 1 -12.77 -71.55 -48.47
N ASN A 2 -12.64 -70.33 -48.98
CA ASN A 2 -12.46 -69.10 -48.19
C ASN A 2 -13.72 -68.76 -47.39
N ASN A 3 -13.58 -68.12 -46.21
CA ASN A 3 -14.39 -66.99 -45.74
C ASN A 3 -13.77 -66.42 -44.45
N ARG A 4 -13.08 -65.27 -44.48
CA ARG A 4 -13.54 -63.86 -44.52
C ARG A 4 -13.37 -63.23 -43.13
N ASP A 5 -12.14 -62.82 -42.84
CA ASP A 5 -11.86 -61.79 -41.84
C ASP A 5 -12.47 -60.47 -42.33
N SER A 6 -13.33 -59.86 -41.53
CA SER A 6 -13.76 -58.47 -41.73
C SER A 6 -13.29 -57.65 -40.53
N LEU A 7 -12.18 -56.93 -40.72
CA LEU A 7 -11.77 -55.86 -39.82
C LEU A 7 -11.76 -54.55 -40.59
N LEU A 8 -12.64 -53.66 -40.15
CA LEU A 8 -12.87 -52.30 -40.65
C LEU A 8 -11.55 -51.55 -40.81
N ARG A 9 -11.22 -51.19 -42.05
CA ARG A 9 -10.16 -50.21 -42.33
C ARG A 9 -10.63 -48.83 -41.90
N VAL A 10 -10.18 -48.39 -40.73
CA VAL A 10 -10.18 -46.98 -40.36
C VAL A 10 -9.20 -46.28 -41.31
N ASN A 11 -9.73 -45.52 -42.27
CA ASN A 11 -8.92 -44.56 -43.01
C ASN A 11 -8.43 -43.51 -42.01
N LYS A 12 -7.21 -43.69 -41.48
CA LYS A 12 -6.46 -42.62 -40.82
C LYS A 12 -6.09 -41.59 -41.89
N GLY A 13 -7.03 -40.69 -42.14
CA GLY A 13 -6.81 -39.51 -42.96
C GLY A 13 -5.58 -38.77 -42.44
N ASN A 14 -4.73 -38.39 -43.38
CA ASN A 14 -3.46 -37.69 -43.17
C ASN A 14 -3.62 -36.57 -42.13
N SER A 15 -2.85 -36.64 -41.04
CA SER A 15 -2.75 -35.54 -40.08
C SER A 15 -2.24 -34.29 -40.82
N LEU A 16 -3.07 -33.25 -40.86
CA LEU A 16 -2.67 -31.96 -41.41
C LEU A 16 -1.46 -31.42 -40.64
N ASP A 17 -0.44 -30.92 -41.36
CA ASP A 17 0.68 -30.21 -40.75
C ASP A 17 0.20 -28.85 -40.24
N ARG A 18 0.23 -28.67 -38.93
CA ARG A 18 -0.26 -27.47 -38.22
C ARG A 18 0.86 -26.49 -37.88
N GLY A 19 2.05 -26.68 -38.44
CA GLY A 19 3.21 -25.80 -38.20
C GLY A 19 3.83 -25.98 -36.81
N LYS A 20 4.79 -25.10 -36.47
CA LYS A 20 5.51 -25.17 -35.19
C LYS A 20 4.57 -24.92 -34.01
N ASN A 21 4.57 -25.85 -33.07
CA ASN A 21 3.85 -25.73 -31.81
C ASN A 21 4.49 -24.63 -30.95
N ILE A 22 3.81 -23.47 -30.84
CA ILE A 22 4.27 -22.34 -30.05
C ILE A 22 3.81 -22.57 -28.61
N ARG A 23 4.71 -23.02 -27.74
CA ARG A 23 4.48 -23.08 -26.30
C ARG A 23 5.32 -22.02 -25.60
N PRO A 24 4.83 -21.43 -24.50
CA PRO A 24 5.62 -20.52 -23.69
C PRO A 24 6.89 -21.20 -23.20
N ASN A 25 8.03 -20.50 -23.23
CA ASN A 25 9.29 -21.02 -22.71
C ASN A 25 9.27 -21.19 -21.19
N GLU A 26 8.44 -20.41 -20.49
CA GLU A 26 8.26 -20.48 -19.05
C GLU A 26 6.79 -20.69 -18.72
N THR A 27 6.51 -21.71 -17.92
CA THR A 27 5.15 -22.04 -17.47
C THR A 27 5.11 -21.90 -15.96
N PHE A 28 4.16 -21.12 -15.46
CA PHE A 28 3.94 -20.97 -14.02
C PHE A 28 3.43 -22.29 -13.42
N THR A 29 4.06 -22.76 -12.35
CA THR A 29 3.68 -23.98 -11.63
C THR A 29 3.30 -23.68 -10.18
N GLN A 30 2.59 -24.60 -9.52
CA GLN A 30 2.21 -24.43 -8.12
C GLN A 30 3.42 -24.29 -7.17
N ASP A 31 4.59 -24.77 -7.57
CA ASP A 31 5.82 -24.56 -6.80
C ASP A 31 6.35 -23.13 -6.90
N ASP A 32 5.98 -22.38 -7.93
CA ASP A 32 6.32 -20.95 -8.05
C ASP A 32 5.49 -20.09 -7.09
N LEU A 33 4.30 -20.55 -6.68
CA LEU A 33 3.53 -19.94 -5.57
C LEU A 33 4.29 -20.00 -4.24
N LYS A 34 5.13 -21.04 -4.04
CA LYS A 34 5.91 -21.22 -2.80
C LYS A 34 7.24 -20.46 -2.83
N LYS A 35 7.75 -20.08 -4.01
CA LYS A 35 8.98 -19.27 -4.11
C LYS A 35 8.73 -17.82 -3.72
N GLU A 36 7.51 -17.30 -3.90
CA GLU A 36 7.15 -15.94 -3.50
C GLU A 36 7.18 -15.71 -1.98
N SER A 37 7.00 -16.75 -1.16
CA SER A 37 7.03 -16.62 0.31
C SER A 37 8.43 -16.44 0.89
N LYS A 38 9.48 -16.56 0.06
CA LYS A 38 10.86 -16.14 0.38
C LYS A 38 11.18 -14.72 -0.09
N LYS A 39 10.20 -13.93 -0.52
CA LYS A 39 10.38 -12.47 -0.57
C LYS A 39 10.64 -12.02 0.87
N GLU A 40 11.81 -11.43 1.05
CA GLU A 40 12.33 -10.87 2.30
C GLU A 40 11.18 -10.27 3.13
N LYS A 41 11.19 -10.52 4.45
CA LYS A 41 10.37 -9.74 5.39
C LYS A 41 10.84 -8.29 5.27
N ILE A 42 10.32 -7.57 4.28
CA ILE A 42 10.34 -6.12 4.24
C ILE A 42 9.44 -5.76 5.40
N THR A 43 10.03 -5.49 6.56
CA THR A 43 9.35 -4.81 7.66
C THR A 43 8.90 -3.48 7.09
N LYS A 44 7.66 -3.44 6.59
CA LYS A 44 7.08 -2.25 6.00
C LYS A 44 6.96 -1.26 7.15
N THR A 45 7.87 -0.29 7.20
CA THR A 45 7.80 0.77 8.21
C THR A 45 6.49 1.52 7.96
N GLU A 46 5.52 1.39 8.87
CA GLU A 46 4.17 1.95 8.68
C GLU A 46 4.11 3.45 9.01
N PHE A 47 5.06 3.96 9.80
CA PHE A 47 5.12 5.37 10.19
C PHE A 47 6.57 5.79 10.47
N VAL A 48 6.89 7.07 10.24
CA VAL A 48 8.23 7.62 10.53
C VAL A 48 8.12 8.88 11.37
N THR A 49 8.64 8.83 12.59
CA THR A 49 8.68 9.98 13.50
C THR A 49 10.00 10.71 13.38
N TYR A 50 9.96 12.03 13.17
CA TYR A 50 11.13 12.90 13.26
C TYR A 50 10.75 14.29 13.80
N TYR A 51 11.74 14.99 14.37
CA TYR A 51 11.53 16.36 14.83
C TYR A 51 11.45 17.32 13.65
N ALA A 52 10.40 18.13 13.61
CA ALA A 52 10.20 19.19 12.64
C ALA A 52 10.04 20.54 13.35
N ASN A 53 10.67 21.58 12.82
CA ASN A 53 10.55 22.95 13.33
C ASN A 53 9.59 23.75 12.45
N ILE A 54 8.64 24.45 13.05
CA ILE A 54 7.71 25.35 12.36
C ILE A 54 8.09 26.79 12.71
N ARG A 55 8.25 27.65 11.69
CA ARG A 55 8.45 29.10 11.91
C ARG A 55 7.10 29.75 12.20
N ILE A 56 6.98 30.35 13.39
CA ILE A 56 5.78 31.06 13.85
C ILE A 56 6.14 32.45 14.36
N ASN A 57 5.17 33.36 14.36
CA ASN A 57 5.36 34.69 14.95
C ASN A 57 5.28 34.65 16.50
N ASN A 58 5.68 35.75 17.11
CA ASN A 58 5.67 35.93 18.57
C ASN A 58 4.25 35.83 19.16
N HIS A 59 3.22 36.32 18.47
CA HIS A 59 1.85 36.29 18.97
C HIS A 59 1.35 34.86 19.15
N ILE A 60 1.55 34.00 18.15
CA ILE A 60 1.18 32.57 18.22
C ILE A 60 1.99 31.88 19.33
N ARG A 61 3.29 32.16 19.41
CA ARG A 61 4.13 31.62 20.49
C ARG A 61 3.59 31.98 21.88
N ASN A 62 3.20 33.24 22.06
CA ASN A 62 2.68 33.74 23.32
C ASN A 62 1.31 33.12 23.63
N GLN A 63 0.43 32.94 22.65
CA GLN A 63 -0.85 32.24 22.83
C GLN A 63 -0.65 30.81 23.32
N LEU A 64 0.22 30.04 22.65
CA LEU A 64 0.54 28.67 23.06
C LEU A 64 1.17 28.62 24.47
N GLN A 65 2.03 29.59 24.79
CA GLN A 65 2.64 29.70 26.11
C GLN A 65 1.60 30.03 27.19
N SER A 66 0.66 30.94 26.92
CA SER A 66 -0.43 31.28 27.84
C SER A 66 -1.31 30.07 28.16
N LEU A 67 -1.66 29.26 27.15
CA LEU A 67 -2.41 28.03 27.37
C LEU A 67 -1.67 27.04 28.29
N SER A 68 -0.35 26.96 28.14
CA SER A 68 0.46 26.12 29.02
C SER A 68 0.55 26.69 30.44
N LEU A 69 0.69 28.01 30.60
CA LEU A 69 0.70 28.70 31.90
C LEU A 69 -0.63 28.58 32.64
N MET A 70 -1.75 28.54 31.92
CA MET A 70 -3.08 28.31 32.48
C MET A 70 -3.29 26.86 32.96
N GLY A 71 -2.32 25.96 32.73
CA GLY A 71 -2.43 24.54 33.08
C GLY A 71 -3.33 23.74 32.12
N LEU A 72 -3.79 24.35 31.02
CA LEU A 72 -4.61 23.66 30.01
C LEU A 72 -3.77 22.69 29.16
N ALA A 73 -2.47 22.92 29.09
CA ALA A 73 -1.54 22.05 28.37
C ALA A 73 -0.18 21.95 29.07
N LYS A 74 0.45 20.78 28.98
CA LYS A 74 1.76 20.52 29.61
C LYS A 74 2.94 21.24 28.94
N SER A 75 2.78 21.67 27.69
CA SER A 75 3.80 22.39 26.92
C SER A 75 3.16 23.14 25.76
N GLN A 76 3.91 24.01 25.09
CA GLN A 76 3.47 24.68 23.86
C GLN A 76 3.11 23.67 22.75
N LYS A 77 3.87 22.56 22.65
CA LYS A 77 3.54 21.44 21.75
C LYS A 77 2.20 20.82 22.11
N GLY A 78 2.00 20.50 23.39
CA GLY A 78 0.74 19.91 23.86
C GLY A 78 -0.46 20.85 23.68
N ALA A 79 -0.24 22.16 23.81
CA ALA A 79 -1.27 23.17 23.53
C ALA A 79 -1.66 23.16 22.05
N LEU A 80 -0.67 23.06 21.15
CA LEU A 80 -0.91 22.96 19.72
C LEU A 80 -1.64 21.66 19.35
N GLU A 81 -1.23 20.52 19.92
CA GLU A 81 -1.91 19.22 19.72
C GLU A 81 -3.37 19.27 20.16
N LEU A 82 -3.64 19.85 21.35
CA LEU A 82 -5.00 20.05 21.85
C LEU A 82 -5.82 20.89 20.87
N LEU A 83 -5.30 22.05 20.43
CA LEU A 83 -6.01 22.93 19.50
C LEU A 83 -6.31 22.25 18.16
N ILE A 84 -5.37 21.48 17.61
CA ILE A 84 -5.59 20.71 16.37
C ILE A 84 -6.72 19.70 16.58
N ASN A 85 -6.69 18.95 17.69
CA ASN A 85 -7.72 17.95 17.98
C ASN A 85 -9.10 18.58 18.16
N GLU A 86 -9.21 19.66 18.94
CA GLU A 86 -10.47 20.39 19.12
C GLU A 86 -11.01 20.93 17.79
N TYR A 87 -10.13 21.47 16.94
CA TYR A 87 -10.53 21.98 15.64
C TYR A 87 -11.04 20.87 14.71
N VAL A 88 -10.33 19.74 14.63
CA VAL A 88 -10.73 18.58 13.81
C VAL A 88 -12.01 17.94 14.33
N ASN A 89 -12.18 17.82 15.65
CA ASN A 89 -13.38 17.28 16.26
C ASN A 89 -14.61 18.17 16.03
N GLY A 90 -14.41 19.49 15.89
CA GLY A 90 -15.46 20.45 15.57
C GLY A 90 -15.86 20.51 14.10
N MET A 91 -15.18 19.80 13.20
CA MET A 91 -15.48 19.84 11.76
C MET A 91 -16.74 19.03 11.40
N PRO A 92 -17.46 19.42 10.34
CA PRO A 92 -18.43 18.54 9.68
C PRO A 92 -17.77 17.23 9.23
N GLU A 93 -18.54 16.14 9.20
CA GLU A 93 -18.02 14.80 8.90
C GLU A 93 -17.30 14.73 7.54
N GLU A 94 -17.87 15.37 6.52
CA GLU A 94 -17.27 15.42 5.18
C GLU A 94 -15.87 16.08 5.21
N LEU A 95 -15.74 17.21 5.89
CA LEU A 95 -14.47 17.94 5.99
C LEU A 95 -13.44 17.19 6.84
N ARG A 96 -13.89 16.52 7.92
CA ARG A 96 -13.03 15.66 8.73
C ARG A 96 -12.47 14.50 7.91
N ARG A 97 -13.29 13.89 7.04
CA ARG A 97 -12.86 12.81 6.14
C ARG A 97 -11.82 13.29 5.13
N GLU A 98 -12.00 14.49 4.57
CA GLU A 98 -11.00 15.10 3.69
C GLU A 98 -9.68 15.38 4.44
N TYR A 99 -9.75 15.88 5.67
CA TYR A 99 -8.60 16.06 6.53
C TYR A 99 -7.85 14.74 6.77
N GLU A 100 -8.54 13.68 7.16
CA GLU A 100 -7.94 12.36 7.42
C GLU A 100 -7.24 11.77 6.19
N LEU A 101 -7.87 11.91 5.01
CA LEU A 101 -7.28 11.47 3.74
C LEU A 101 -5.98 12.22 3.43
N ASN A 102 -6.00 13.55 3.57
CA ASN A 102 -4.83 14.39 3.32
C ASN A 102 -3.71 14.08 4.32
N TYR A 103 -4.05 13.97 5.61
CA TYR A 103 -3.10 13.63 6.66
C TYR A 103 -2.42 12.29 6.39
N LYS A 104 -3.20 11.24 6.09
CA LYS A 104 -2.67 9.93 5.74
C LYS A 104 -1.76 9.95 4.51
N THR A 105 -2.13 10.71 3.48
CA THR A 105 -1.32 10.84 2.26
C THR A 105 0.04 11.48 2.53
N LEU A 106 0.11 12.42 3.47
CA LEU A 106 1.37 13.04 3.90
C LEU A 106 2.24 12.05 4.69
N GLU A 107 1.66 11.31 5.63
CA GLU A 107 2.37 10.26 6.38
C GLU A 107 2.94 9.18 5.45
N ASP A 108 2.14 8.69 4.49
CA ASP A 108 2.58 7.72 3.49
C ASP A 108 3.73 8.25 2.62
N ARG A 109 3.74 9.56 2.33
CA ARG A 109 4.85 10.21 1.61
C ARG A 109 6.12 10.23 2.46
N ASP A 110 6.01 10.57 3.74
CA ASP A 110 7.15 10.66 4.64
C ASP A 110 7.81 9.29 4.86
N VAL A 111 7.00 8.24 4.99
CA VAL A 111 7.48 6.84 4.99
C VAL A 111 8.30 6.55 3.73
N LYS A 112 7.78 6.88 2.55
CA LYS A 112 8.48 6.63 1.26
C LYS A 112 9.79 7.40 1.16
N LEU A 113 9.80 8.68 1.55
CA LEU A 113 11.00 9.53 1.50
C LEU A 113 12.11 9.03 2.44
N LYS A 114 11.73 8.41 3.55
CA LYS A 114 12.66 7.88 4.55
C LYS A 114 13.13 6.47 4.23
N ALA A 115 12.28 5.65 3.61
CA ALA A 115 12.65 4.33 3.10
C ALA A 115 13.66 4.40 1.94
N ASN A 116 13.67 5.50 1.18
CA ASN A 116 14.57 5.71 0.05
C ASN A 116 15.90 6.42 0.42
N LYS A 117 16.13 6.72 1.71
CA LYS A 117 17.38 7.29 2.21
C LYS A 117 18.22 6.21 2.88
#